data_AF-A0A4Q9PRM0-F1
#
_entry.id   AF-A0A4Q9PRM0-F1
#
_cell.length_a   1.000
_cell.length_b   1.000
_cell.length_c   1.000
_cell.angle_alpha   90.00
_cell.angle_beta   90.00
_cell.angle_gamma   90.00
#
_symmetry.space_group_name_H-M   'P 1'
#
loop_
_entity.id
_entity.type
_entity.pdbx_description
1 polymer ?
#
loop_
_entity_poly.entity_id
_entity_poly.type
_entity_poly.pdbx_seq_one_letter_code
_entity_poly.pdbx_strand_id
1 'polypeptide(L)'
;MFEDGEVRSGDPDYVFCPASHRKQLLTLFTKHFCQHPFFPERHIEDTAHTTESIRHRAVWEMYTFCHIRGLTEVWGYLWGSWYSPRKWVLWARSFGSTRLSRLRTTMTVEKHWQELKGNHLHHLLRPRLDQLIYILVYDVTPSYVARAGVLEDTFRLGRSRPLTTYQGYFKKSWKKLA
;
A
#
# COMPACT_ATOMS: atom_id res chain seq x y z
N MET A 1 -4.51 -9.00 -18.36
CA MET A 1 -5.25 -9.13 -19.63
C MET A 1 -4.61 -8.09 -20.53
N PHE A 2 -4.03 -8.50 -21.66
CA PHE A 2 -3.37 -7.58 -22.59
C PHE A 2 -4.43 -6.61 -23.14
N GLU A 3 -4.07 -5.34 -23.35
CA GLU A 3 -4.98 -4.37 -23.99
C GLU A 3 -5.20 -4.74 -25.46
N ASP A 4 -6.38 -4.41 -26.01
CA ASP A 4 -6.73 -4.74 -27.40
C ASP A 4 -5.71 -4.13 -28.36
N GLY A 5 -4.92 -4.98 -29.03
CA GLY A 5 -3.86 -4.59 -29.98
C GLY A 5 -2.43 -4.89 -29.53
N GLU A 6 -2.21 -5.38 -28.30
CA GLU A 6 -0.87 -5.77 -27.84
C GLU A 6 -0.41 -7.10 -28.48
N VAL A 7 0.60 -7.04 -29.33
CA VAL A 7 1.26 -8.21 -29.93
C VAL A 7 2.48 -8.58 -29.10
N ARG A 8 2.64 -9.86 -28.78
CA ARG A 8 3.87 -10.34 -28.12
C ARG A 8 5.07 -10.12 -29.05
N SER A 9 6.16 -9.58 -28.51
CA SER A 9 7.43 -9.54 -29.22
C SER A 9 7.77 -10.95 -29.72
N GLY A 10 8.07 -11.08 -31.01
CA GLY A 10 8.55 -12.31 -31.62
C GLY A 10 10.04 -12.57 -31.39
N ASP A 11 10.74 -11.63 -30.74
CA ASP A 11 12.17 -11.73 -30.46
C ASP A 11 12.42 -12.59 -29.20
N PRO A 12 13.13 -13.73 -29.32
CA PRO A 12 13.44 -14.60 -28.18
C PRO A 12 14.39 -13.97 -27.16
N ASP A 13 15.18 -12.96 -27.54
CA ASP A 13 16.17 -12.31 -26.66
C ASP A 13 15.61 -11.06 -25.96
N TYR A 14 14.37 -10.69 -26.27
CA TYR A 14 13.71 -9.54 -25.67
C TYR A 14 13.43 -9.76 -24.17
N VAL A 15 13.97 -8.87 -23.34
CA VAL A 15 13.75 -8.87 -21.89
C VAL A 15 13.25 -7.51 -21.43
N PHE A 16 11.94 -7.43 -21.15
CA PHE A 16 11.27 -6.21 -20.64
C PHE A 16 12.02 -5.53 -19.49
N CYS A 17 12.51 -6.29 -18.50
CA CYS A 17 13.35 -5.76 -17.42
C CYS A 17 14.49 -6.73 -17.07
N PRO A 18 15.75 -6.38 -17.41
CA PRO A 18 16.92 -7.21 -17.10
C PRO A 18 17.09 -7.47 -15.60
N ALA A 19 17.55 -8.68 -15.25
CA ALA A 19 17.64 -9.14 -13.85
C ALA A 19 18.54 -8.25 -12.97
N SER A 20 19.60 -7.67 -13.53
CA SER A 20 20.54 -6.76 -12.86
C SER A 20 19.88 -5.53 -12.25
N HIS A 21 18.81 -5.01 -12.88
CA HIS A 21 18.18 -3.76 -12.48
C HIS A 21 16.95 -3.94 -11.59
N ARG A 22 16.33 -5.13 -11.57
CA ARG A 22 15.08 -5.40 -10.83
C ARG A 22 15.16 -5.02 -9.35
N LYS A 23 16.23 -5.43 -8.66
CA LYS A 23 16.38 -5.17 -7.22
C LYS A 23 16.51 -3.67 -6.92
N GLN A 24 17.31 -2.95 -7.70
CA GLN A 24 17.51 -1.51 -7.55
C GLN A 24 16.21 -0.74 -7.83
N LEU A 25 15.51 -1.14 -8.89
CA LEU A 25 14.22 -0.57 -9.27
C LEU A 25 13.17 -0.78 -8.18
N LEU A 26 13.05 -1.99 -7.63
CA LEU A 26 12.12 -2.27 -6.53
C LEU A 26 12.45 -1.49 -5.26
N THR A 27 13.73 -1.28 -4.96
CA THR A 27 14.15 -0.43 -3.84
C THR A 27 13.70 1.02 -4.05
N LEU A 28 13.95 1.59 -5.23
CA LEU A 28 13.48 2.94 -5.58
C LEU A 28 11.96 3.04 -5.53
N PHE A 29 11.26 2.09 -6.13
CA PHE A 29 9.80 2.04 -6.13
C PHE A 29 9.23 2.00 -4.70
N THR A 30 9.84 1.19 -3.82
CA THR A 30 9.44 1.08 -2.42
C THR A 30 9.75 2.35 -1.62
N LYS A 31 10.90 3.01 -1.90
CA LYS A 31 11.22 4.31 -1.33
C LYS A 31 10.13 5.33 -1.67
N HIS A 32 9.79 5.46 -2.95
CA HIS A 32 8.78 6.40 -3.44
C HIS A 32 7.38 6.12 -2.85
N PHE A 33 7.02 4.84 -2.69
CA PHE A 33 5.77 4.45 -2.03
C PHE A 33 5.67 4.97 -0.58
N CYS A 34 6.79 4.89 0.14
CA CYS A 34 6.86 5.18 1.58
C CYS A 34 7.07 6.66 1.90
N GLN A 35 7.44 7.49 0.92
CA GLN A 35 7.65 8.92 1.12
C GLN A 35 6.34 9.61 1.54
N HIS A 36 6.45 10.53 2.50
CA HIS A 36 5.32 11.26 3.06
C HIS A 36 5.76 12.64 3.57
N PRO A 37 4.93 13.69 3.46
CA PRO A 37 5.23 15.03 3.98
C PRO A 37 5.62 15.10 5.46
N PHE A 38 5.07 14.21 6.30
CA PHE A 38 5.44 14.13 7.73
C PHE A 38 6.82 13.53 8.02
N PHE A 39 7.46 12.89 7.05
CA PHE A 39 8.76 12.26 7.22
C PHE A 39 9.76 12.89 6.25
N PRO A 40 10.32 14.07 6.59
CA PRO A 40 11.38 14.68 5.80
C PRO A 40 12.64 13.79 5.82
N GLU A 41 13.30 13.69 4.67
CA GLU A 41 14.61 13.03 4.58
C GLU A 41 15.67 13.92 5.25
N ARG A 42 16.55 13.32 6.07
CA ARG A 42 17.53 14.03 6.92
C ARG A 42 18.47 15.00 6.18
N HIS A 43 18.61 14.87 4.86
CA HIS A 43 19.53 15.66 4.05
C HIS A 43 18.84 16.78 3.25
N ILE A 44 17.54 17.01 3.47
CA ILE A 44 16.76 18.00 2.73
C ILE A 44 16.45 19.15 3.69
N GLU A 45 17.47 19.95 3.98
CA GLU A 45 17.38 21.04 4.96
C GLU A 45 16.59 22.25 4.44
N ASP A 46 16.32 22.35 3.13
CA ASP A 46 15.90 23.64 2.55
C ASP A 46 14.83 23.58 1.43
N THR A 47 14.13 22.45 1.24
CA THR A 47 13.01 22.42 0.29
C THR A 47 11.71 22.01 0.95
N ALA A 48 10.64 22.73 0.59
CA ALA A 48 9.29 22.42 1.01
C ALA A 48 8.98 20.94 0.70
N HIS A 49 8.84 20.12 1.74
CA HIS A 49 8.55 18.70 1.65
C HIS A 49 7.05 18.45 1.41
N THR A 50 6.54 19.10 0.35
CA THR A 50 5.14 18.99 -0.07
C THR A 50 4.91 17.73 -0.91
N THR A 51 3.65 17.33 -1.03
CA THR A 51 3.21 16.23 -1.87
C THR A 51 3.71 16.34 -3.31
N GLU A 52 3.64 17.55 -3.89
CA GLU A 52 4.07 17.85 -5.25
C GLU A 52 5.59 17.71 -5.39
N SER A 53 6.34 18.25 -4.42
CA SER A 53 7.81 18.17 -4.41
C SER A 53 8.28 16.73 -4.30
N ILE A 54 7.65 15.93 -3.43
CA ILE A 54 7.91 14.49 -3.30
C ILE A 54 7.65 13.77 -4.62
N ARG A 55 6.49 14.00 -5.25
CA ARG A 55 6.16 13.38 -6.54
C ARG A 55 7.17 13.76 -7.62
N HIS A 56 7.47 15.05 -7.74
CA HIS A 56 8.40 15.55 -8.75
C HIS A 56 9.77 14.89 -8.60
N ARG A 57 10.31 14.84 -7.37
CA ARG A 57 11.58 14.16 -7.08
C ARG A 57 11.53 12.67 -7.40
N ALA A 58 10.50 11.97 -6.97
CA ALA A 58 10.34 10.53 -7.22
C ALA A 58 10.22 10.18 -8.72
N VAL A 59 9.47 10.99 -9.48
CA VAL A 59 9.33 10.87 -10.94
C VAL A 59 10.69 11.08 -11.59
N TRP A 60 11.39 12.14 -11.22
CA TRP A 60 12.70 12.47 -11.79
C TRP A 60 13.75 11.40 -11.48
N GLU A 61 13.79 10.90 -10.24
CA GLU A 61 14.70 9.84 -9.80
C GLU A 61 14.47 8.55 -10.58
N MET A 62 13.21 8.11 -10.72
CA MET A 62 12.87 6.90 -11.47
C MET A 62 13.09 7.06 -12.98
N TYR A 63 12.74 8.21 -13.55
CA TYR A 63 12.98 8.52 -14.97
C TYR A 63 14.46 8.48 -15.29
N THR A 64 15.28 9.20 -14.51
CA THR A 64 16.73 9.26 -14.70
C THR A 64 17.37 7.87 -14.57
N PHE A 65 16.92 7.09 -13.58
CA PHE A 65 17.36 5.70 -13.41
C PHE A 65 17.12 4.85 -14.67
N CYS A 66 15.91 4.93 -15.23
CA CYS A 66 15.53 4.18 -16.42
C CYS A 66 16.23 4.70 -17.68
N HIS A 67 16.34 6.02 -17.86
CA HIS A 67 16.96 6.65 -19.02
C HIS A 67 18.45 6.29 -19.14
N ILE A 68 19.22 6.39 -18.05
CA ILE A 68 20.66 6.06 -18.04
C ILE A 68 20.91 4.59 -18.38
N ARG A 69 19.94 3.70 -18.09
CA ARG A 69 20.06 2.24 -18.28
C ARG A 69 19.34 1.73 -19.53
N GLY A 70 18.79 2.62 -20.36
CA GLY A 70 18.04 2.23 -21.56
C GLY A 70 16.74 1.47 -21.27
N LEU A 71 16.15 1.62 -20.09
CA LEU A 71 14.93 0.91 -19.67
C LEU A 71 13.66 1.70 -20.06
N THR A 72 13.51 2.03 -21.34
CA THR A 72 12.43 2.90 -21.84
C THR A 72 11.04 2.28 -21.68
N GLU A 73 10.90 0.99 -21.95
CA GLU A 73 9.63 0.27 -21.81
C GLU A 73 9.21 0.11 -20.35
N VAL A 74 10.17 -0.17 -19.47
CA VAL A 74 9.94 -0.21 -18.02
C VAL A 74 9.45 1.15 -17.54
N TRP A 75 10.07 2.24 -18.01
CA TRP A 75 9.59 3.58 -17.69
C TRP A 75 8.18 3.84 -18.23
N GLY A 76 7.89 3.48 -19.47
CA GLY A 76 6.55 3.61 -20.06
C GLY A 76 5.48 2.90 -19.22
N TYR A 77 5.75 1.66 -18.84
CA TYR A 77 4.88 0.89 -17.95
C TYR A 77 4.73 1.52 -16.56
N LEU A 78 5.84 1.95 -15.94
CA LEU A 78 5.83 2.58 -14.63
C LEU A 78 5.05 3.91 -14.65
N TRP A 79 5.19 4.70 -15.70
CA TRP A 79 4.46 5.95 -15.90
C TRP A 79 2.95 5.71 -16.02
N GLY A 80 2.55 4.80 -16.91
CA GLY A 80 1.14 4.46 -17.13
C GLY A 80 0.45 3.88 -15.90
N SER A 81 1.19 3.15 -15.06
CA SER A 81 0.63 2.41 -13.93
C SER A 81 0.73 3.14 -12.58
N TRP A 82 1.79 3.92 -12.32
CA TRP A 82 2.02 4.54 -11.00
C TRP A 82 2.45 6.01 -11.02
N TYR A 83 3.35 6.42 -11.92
CA TYR A 83 3.98 7.75 -11.85
C TYR A 83 3.18 8.88 -12.51
N SER A 84 2.22 8.57 -13.37
CA SER A 84 1.32 9.56 -13.94
C SER A 84 0.49 10.26 -12.85
N PRO A 85 0.15 11.56 -13.00
CA PRO A 85 -0.58 12.30 -11.97
C PRO A 85 -1.87 11.62 -11.50
N ARG A 86 -2.64 11.05 -12.44
CA ARG A 86 -3.90 10.35 -12.14
C ARG A 86 -3.70 9.08 -11.31
N LYS A 87 -2.61 8.35 -11.56
CA LYS A 87 -2.30 7.11 -10.84
C LYS A 87 -1.59 7.37 -9.51
N TRP A 88 -0.77 8.43 -9.43
CA TRP A 88 -0.03 8.81 -8.23
C TRP A 88 -0.92 8.85 -6.99
N VAL A 89 -2.08 9.48 -7.13
CA VAL A 89 -3.11 9.64 -6.10
C VAL A 89 -3.57 8.31 -5.49
N LEU A 90 -3.58 7.23 -6.29
CA LEU A 90 -4.12 5.93 -5.89
C LEU A 90 -3.10 5.06 -5.15
N TRP A 91 -1.80 5.30 -5.35
CA TRP A 91 -0.76 4.41 -4.86
C TRP A 91 0.19 5.07 -3.86
N ALA A 92 0.57 6.34 -4.07
CA ALA A 92 1.60 6.98 -3.28
C ALA A 92 1.05 7.46 -1.93
N ARG A 93 1.77 7.19 -0.85
CA ARG A 93 1.38 7.66 0.49
C ARG A 93 1.48 9.18 0.60
N SER A 94 2.34 9.82 -0.18
CA SER A 94 2.56 11.27 -0.15
C SER A 94 1.34 12.11 -0.53
N PHE A 95 0.35 11.53 -1.24
CA PHE A 95 -0.84 12.27 -1.66
C PHE A 95 -1.68 12.79 -0.48
N GLY A 96 -1.84 11.98 0.56
CA GLY A 96 -2.65 12.34 1.74
C GLY A 96 -1.86 13.15 2.77
N SER A 97 -1.51 14.40 2.46
CA SER A 97 -0.65 15.24 3.32
C SER A 97 -1.10 15.35 4.78
N THR A 98 -2.41 15.27 5.05
CA THR A 98 -3.00 15.38 6.40
C THR A 98 -3.15 14.05 7.12
N ARG A 99 -3.10 12.89 6.43
CA ARG A 99 -3.50 11.59 6.99
C ARG A 99 -2.48 10.50 6.67
N LEU A 100 -1.88 9.94 7.71
CA LEU A 100 -1.05 8.74 7.61
C LEU A 100 -1.90 7.47 7.68
N SER A 101 -1.84 6.64 6.64
CA SER A 101 -2.40 5.29 6.72
C SER A 101 -1.57 4.42 7.66
N ARG A 102 -2.20 3.98 8.77
CA ARG A 102 -1.60 3.11 9.79
C ARG A 102 -1.53 1.64 9.37
N LEU A 103 -2.34 1.22 8.39
CA LEU A 103 -2.50 -0.18 7.99
C LEU A 103 -2.25 -0.35 6.49
N ARG A 104 -1.59 -1.45 6.12
CA ARG A 104 -1.45 -1.84 4.71
C ARG A 104 -2.79 -2.41 4.24
N THR A 105 -3.39 -1.80 3.22
CA THR A 105 -4.72 -2.16 2.72
C THR A 105 -4.77 -3.59 2.17
N THR A 106 -3.71 -4.05 1.50
CA THR A 106 -3.65 -5.40 0.90
C THR A 106 -3.85 -6.51 1.93
N MET A 107 -3.13 -6.45 3.06
CA MET A 107 -3.27 -7.44 4.13
C MET A 107 -4.66 -7.39 4.79
N THR A 108 -5.25 -6.20 4.86
CA THR A 108 -6.58 -6.02 5.45
C THR A 108 -7.66 -6.63 4.55
N VAL A 109 -7.53 -6.46 3.23
CA VAL A 109 -8.44 -7.06 2.24
C VAL A 109 -8.32 -8.58 2.23
N GLU A 110 -7.10 -9.13 2.21
CA GLU A 110 -6.90 -10.59 2.27
C GLU A 110 -7.48 -11.19 3.54
N LYS A 111 -7.20 -10.57 4.70
CA LYS A 111 -7.77 -10.99 5.98
C LYS A 111 -9.29 -10.87 6.00
N HIS A 112 -9.85 -9.82 5.39
CA HIS A 112 -11.29 -9.68 5.25
C HIS A 112 -11.91 -10.87 4.52
N TRP A 113 -11.36 -11.24 3.36
CA TRP A 113 -11.84 -12.40 2.61
C TRP A 113 -11.64 -13.72 3.36
N GLN A 114 -10.56 -13.84 4.13
CA GLN A 114 -10.32 -15.00 4.98
C GLN A 114 -11.38 -15.11 6.09
N GLU A 115 -11.67 -14.02 6.80
CA GLU A 115 -12.71 -13.96 7.85
C GLU A 115 -14.10 -14.20 7.26
N LEU A 116 -14.43 -13.58 6.12
CA LEU A 116 -15.72 -13.75 5.45
C LEU A 116 -15.96 -15.22 5.07
N LYS A 117 -14.99 -15.84 4.40
CA LYS A 117 -15.10 -17.25 3.99
C LYS A 117 -15.12 -18.19 5.18
N GLY A 118 -14.24 -17.96 6.16
CA GLY A 118 -14.09 -18.84 7.32
C GLY A 118 -15.25 -18.77 8.30
N ASN A 119 -15.72 -17.57 8.63
CA ASN A 119 -16.71 -17.39 9.71
C ASN A 119 -18.14 -17.33 9.19
N HIS A 120 -18.38 -16.79 7.99
CA HIS A 120 -19.74 -16.53 7.51
C HIS A 120 -20.17 -17.43 6.35
N LEU A 121 -19.27 -17.76 5.42
CA LEU A 121 -19.62 -18.51 4.20
C LEU A 121 -19.24 -20.00 4.23
N HIS A 122 -18.64 -20.49 5.31
CA HIS A 122 -18.15 -21.87 5.40
C HIS A 122 -19.25 -22.94 5.25
N HIS A 123 -20.49 -22.61 5.60
CA HIS A 123 -21.65 -23.49 5.42
C HIS A 123 -22.40 -23.28 4.10
N LEU A 124 -22.05 -22.26 3.33
CA LEU A 124 -22.76 -21.87 2.11
C LEU A 124 -21.94 -22.27 0.88
N LEU A 125 -22.33 -23.39 0.27
CA LEU A 125 -21.83 -23.77 -1.05
C LEU A 125 -22.47 -22.85 -2.09
N ARG A 126 -21.74 -21.83 -2.54
CA ARG A 126 -22.18 -20.79 -3.51
C ARG A 126 -23.40 -19.99 -3.01
N PRO A 127 -23.21 -19.07 -2.05
CA PRO A 127 -24.30 -18.18 -1.61
C PRO A 127 -24.86 -17.39 -2.80
N ARG A 128 -26.19 -17.22 -2.81
CA ARG A 128 -26.83 -16.27 -3.74
C ARG A 128 -26.34 -14.86 -3.41
N LEU A 129 -26.30 -13.98 -4.41
CA LEU A 129 -25.81 -12.61 -4.26
C LEU A 129 -26.55 -11.85 -3.14
N ASP A 130 -27.88 -11.99 -3.08
CA ASP A 130 -28.72 -11.35 -2.06
C ASP A 130 -28.37 -11.81 -0.64
N GLN A 131 -28.20 -13.13 -0.45
CA GLN A 131 -27.78 -13.69 0.83
C GLN A 131 -26.39 -13.22 1.25
N LEU A 132 -25.46 -13.10 0.30
CA LEU A 132 -24.13 -12.54 0.58
C LEU A 132 -24.22 -11.07 0.99
N ILE A 133 -25.04 -10.27 0.32
CA ILE A 133 -25.26 -8.86 0.68
C ILE A 133 -25.85 -8.75 2.08
N TYR A 134 -26.85 -9.57 2.41
CA TYR A 134 -27.43 -9.61 3.75
C TYR A 134 -26.37 -9.90 4.82
N ILE A 135 -25.55 -10.94 4.62
CA ILE A 135 -24.45 -11.29 5.55
C ILE A 135 -23.46 -10.14 5.70
N LEU A 136 -23.09 -9.48 4.59
CA LEU A 136 -22.15 -8.37 4.61
C LEU A 136 -22.70 -7.18 5.41
N VAL A 137 -23.97 -6.83 5.21
CA VAL A 137 -24.61 -5.68 5.85
C VAL A 137 -24.92 -5.93 7.33
N TYR A 138 -25.43 -7.12 7.67
CA TYR A 138 -25.98 -7.37 9.00
C TYR A 138 -25.03 -8.10 9.96
N ASP A 139 -24.09 -8.91 9.46
CA ASP A 139 -23.16 -9.63 10.34
C ASP A 139 -21.75 -9.03 10.28
N VAL A 140 -21.22 -8.88 9.06
CA VAL A 140 -19.80 -8.57 8.84
C VAL A 140 -19.51 -7.10 9.17
N THR A 141 -20.32 -6.18 8.65
CA THR A 141 -20.12 -4.74 8.85
C THR A 141 -20.25 -4.33 10.32
N PRO A 142 -21.30 -4.75 11.07
CA PRO A 142 -21.43 -4.40 12.48
C PRO A 142 -20.28 -4.98 13.33
N SER A 143 -19.82 -6.19 13.02
CA SER A 143 -18.64 -6.79 13.66
C SER A 143 -17.36 -5.96 13.43
N TYR A 144 -17.16 -5.43 12.22
CA TYR A 144 -16.04 -4.52 11.96
C TYR A 144 -16.20 -3.18 12.67
N VAL A 145 -17.39 -2.59 12.67
CA VAL A 145 -17.65 -1.31 13.35
C VAL A 145 -17.42 -1.45 14.86
N ALA A 146 -17.92 -2.53 15.48
CA ALA A 146 -17.69 -2.81 16.90
C ALA A 146 -16.20 -2.98 17.23
N ARG A 147 -15.43 -3.66 16.36
CA ARG A 147 -13.96 -3.79 16.48
C ARG A 147 -13.24 -2.47 16.25
N ALA A 148 -13.68 -1.66 15.29
CA ALA A 148 -13.10 -0.35 14.99
C ALA A 148 -13.34 0.63 16.15
N GLY A 149 -14.48 0.51 16.84
CA GLY A 149 -14.76 1.26 18.06
C GLY A 149 -13.67 1.13 19.12
N VAL A 150 -12.93 0.01 19.18
CA VAL A 150 -11.77 -0.18 20.08
C VAL A 150 -10.66 0.85 19.84
N LEU A 151 -10.55 1.36 18.61
CA LEU A 151 -9.55 2.34 18.20
C LEU A 151 -9.98 3.78 18.53
N GLU A 152 -11.25 4.00 18.86
CA GLU A 152 -11.76 5.32 19.23
C GLU A 152 -11.33 5.71 20.64
N ASP A 153 -11.14 7.01 20.84
CA ASP A 153 -10.65 7.57 22.09
C ASP A 153 -11.67 7.47 23.24
N THR A 154 -12.93 7.24 22.90
CA THR A 154 -14.08 7.03 23.80
C THR A 154 -14.21 5.58 24.26
N PHE A 155 -13.44 4.64 23.69
CA PHE A 155 -13.56 3.23 24.04
C PHE A 155 -13.01 2.96 25.44
N ARG A 156 -13.90 2.60 26.36
CA ARG A 156 -13.63 2.33 27.78
C ARG A 156 -13.04 3.54 28.52
N LEU A 157 -13.80 4.64 28.54
CA LEU A 157 -13.54 5.79 29.43
C LEU A 157 -13.33 5.28 30.87
N GLY A 158 -12.10 5.41 31.38
CA GLY A 158 -11.71 4.95 32.73
C GLY A 158 -10.69 3.82 32.78
N ARG A 159 -10.35 3.17 31.65
CA ARG A 159 -9.26 2.20 31.58
C ARG A 159 -8.14 2.72 30.68
N SER A 160 -6.89 2.38 31.00
CA SER A 160 -5.76 2.66 30.11
C SER A 160 -5.95 1.92 28.79
N ARG A 161 -5.59 2.59 27.68
CA ARG A 161 -5.70 2.03 26.34
C ARG A 161 -4.86 0.75 26.26
N PRO A 162 -5.38 -0.34 25.66
CA PRO A 162 -4.59 -1.55 25.46
C PRO A 162 -3.40 -1.22 24.55
N LEU A 163 -2.22 -1.71 24.93
CA LEU A 163 -1.02 -1.59 24.10
C LEU A 163 -1.30 -2.23 22.73
N THR A 164 -0.95 -1.52 21.66
CA THR A 164 -0.95 -2.13 20.33
C THR A 164 0.03 -3.30 20.29
N THR A 165 -0.16 -4.24 19.37
CA THR A 165 0.72 -5.41 19.25
C THR A 165 2.19 -5.02 19.14
N TYR A 166 2.48 -3.97 18.36
CA TYR A 166 3.84 -3.42 18.21
C TYR A 166 4.39 -2.86 19.52
N GLN A 167 3.60 -2.06 20.26
CA GLN A 167 4.01 -1.55 21.56
C GLN A 167 4.22 -2.68 22.59
N GLY A 168 3.43 -3.75 22.51
CA GLY A 168 3.62 -4.96 23.31
C GLY A 168 4.94 -5.66 23.01
N TYR A 169 5.26 -5.85 21.72
CA TYR A 169 6.56 -6.39 21.29
C TYR A 169 7.72 -5.50 21.73
N PHE A 170 7.62 -4.19 21.52
CA PHE A 170 8.63 -3.22 21.95
C PHE A 170 8.85 -3.30 23.47
N LYS A 171 7.78 -3.26 24.27
CA LYS A 171 7.86 -3.38 25.73
C LYS A 171 8.54 -4.68 26.16
N LYS A 172 8.25 -5.80 25.48
CA LYS A 172 8.87 -7.10 25.76
C LYS A 172 10.37 -7.08 25.44
N SER A 173 10.76 -6.52 24.30
CA SER A 173 12.16 -6.39 23.91
C SER A 173 12.92 -5.44 24.84
N TRP A 174 12.30 -4.31 25.20
CA TRP A 174 12.87 -3.33 26.12
C TRP A 174 13.17 -3.93 27.49
N LYS A 175 12.22 -4.69 28.06
CA LYS A 175 12.40 -5.39 29.34
C LYS A 175 13.45 -6.52 29.32
N LYS A 176 13.86 -7.01 28.15
CA LYS A 176 14.94 -7.99 28.04
C LYS A 176 16.33 -7.34 28.00
N LEU A 177 16.37 -6.07 27.62
CA LEU A 177 17.61 -5.29 27.47
C LEU A 177 17.91 -4.44 28.71
N ALA A 178 16.91 -4.18 29.55
CA ALA A 178 17.03 -3.56 30.87
C ALA A 178 17.19 -4.65 31.96
#